data_AF-A0A918ZCE0-F1
#
_entry.id   AF-A0A918ZCE0-F1
#
_cell.length_a   1.000
_cell.length_b   1.000
_cell.length_c   1.000
_cell.angle_alpha   90.00
_cell.angle_beta   90.00
_cell.angle_gamma   90.00
#
_symmetry.space_group_name_H-M   'P 1'
#
loop_
_entity.id
_entity.type
_entity.pdbx_description
1 polymer ?
#
loop_
_entity_poly.entity_id
_entity_poly.type
_entity_poly.pdbx_seq_one_letter_code
_entity_poly.pdbx_strand_id
1 'polypeptide(L)'
;MTRYALLLPLLLAATPALATDTPDRGDRIEHRLDRKGDRIDRRLDRKGDRIDERLDRRAERAENHGHERLATRLDAKGDRVENRLDRRGDRIDDRLDRRGERIDRRWDRRH
;
A
#
# COMPACT_ATOMS: atom_id res chain seq x y z
N MET A 1 -9.82 74.70 -27.15
CA MET A 1 -10.11 74.54 -25.71
C MET A 1 -10.37 73.06 -25.45
N THR A 2 -9.31 72.32 -25.06
CA THR A 2 -9.15 71.73 -23.71
C THR A 2 -10.18 70.63 -23.42
N ARG A 3 -9.86 69.37 -23.73
CA ARG A 3 -9.29 68.36 -22.80
C ARG A 3 -10.32 67.86 -21.77
N TYR A 4 -10.95 66.73 -22.04
CA TYR A 4 -11.25 65.69 -21.04
C TYR A 4 -11.15 64.32 -21.70
N ALA A 5 -9.91 63.85 -21.80
CA ALA A 5 -9.63 62.44 -21.76
C ALA A 5 -9.87 61.94 -20.32
N LEU A 6 -10.12 60.63 -20.24
CA LEU A 6 -9.95 59.70 -19.12
C LEU A 6 -11.27 58.99 -18.74
N LEU A 7 -11.43 57.73 -19.19
CA LEU A 7 -11.14 56.48 -18.44
C LEU A 7 -12.24 56.26 -17.36
N LEU A 8 -12.94 55.13 -17.23
CA LEU A 8 -12.59 53.72 -17.39
C LEU A 8 -13.92 52.93 -17.28
N PRO A 9 -14.16 51.82 -17.99
CA PRO A 9 -15.37 51.01 -17.78
C PRO A 9 -15.25 50.25 -16.45
N LEU A 10 -16.20 50.46 -15.52
CA LEU A 10 -16.25 49.71 -14.27
C LEU A 10 -16.72 48.28 -14.58
N LEU A 11 -15.76 47.37 -14.46
CA LEU A 11 -15.78 45.96 -14.87
C LEU A 11 -16.95 45.19 -14.24
N LEU A 12 -17.68 44.53 -15.14
CA LEU A 12 -18.76 43.59 -14.92
C LEU A 12 -18.36 42.45 -13.97
N ALA A 13 -19.32 42.05 -13.14
CA ALA A 13 -19.30 40.92 -12.22
C ALA A 13 -18.67 39.63 -12.79
N ALA A 14 -17.84 38.97 -11.96
CA ALA A 14 -17.87 37.53 -11.70
C ALA A 14 -16.74 37.21 -10.72
N THR A 15 -17.11 36.88 -9.48
CA THR A 15 -16.23 36.16 -8.57
C THR A 15 -15.88 34.80 -9.19
N PRO A 16 -14.60 34.41 -9.37
CA PRO A 16 -14.28 33.00 -9.50
C PRO A 16 -14.25 32.42 -8.09
N ALA A 17 -15.43 32.25 -7.50
CA ALA A 17 -15.62 31.39 -6.33
C ALA A 17 -15.69 29.93 -6.78
N LEU A 18 -14.68 29.44 -7.49
CA LEU A 18 -14.58 28.05 -7.95
C LEU A 18 -13.13 27.61 -8.04
N ALA A 19 -12.47 27.53 -6.89
CA ALA A 19 -11.34 26.62 -6.69
C ALA A 19 -11.72 25.66 -5.56
N THR A 20 -12.83 24.95 -5.72
CA THR A 20 -13.18 23.82 -4.84
C THR A 20 -12.27 22.65 -5.19
N ASP A 21 -11.14 22.58 -4.49
CA ASP A 21 -10.77 21.40 -3.72
C ASP A 21 -10.80 20.06 -4.48
N THR A 22 -9.98 19.94 -5.54
CA THR A 22 -9.72 18.65 -6.20
C THR A 22 -8.52 17.82 -5.69
N PRO A 23 -7.67 18.19 -4.70
CA PRO A 23 -6.64 17.24 -4.22
C PRO A 23 -7.22 16.06 -3.42
N ASP A 24 -8.42 16.20 -2.83
CA ASP A 24 -8.97 15.24 -1.87
C ASP A 24 -9.19 13.81 -2.43
N ARG A 25 -9.46 13.65 -3.73
CA ARG A 25 -9.83 12.33 -4.26
C ARG A 25 -8.63 11.43 -4.55
N GLY A 26 -7.53 11.98 -5.06
CA GLY A 26 -6.29 11.25 -5.32
C GLY A 26 -5.69 10.73 -4.01
N ASP A 27 -5.46 11.67 -3.09
CA ASP A 27 -4.90 11.43 -1.76
C ASP A 27 -5.72 10.40 -0.97
N ARG A 28 -7.06 10.49 -1.03
CA ARG A 28 -7.94 9.53 -0.35
C ARG A 28 -7.85 8.11 -0.91
N ILE A 29 -7.54 7.96 -2.20
CA ILE A 29 -7.37 6.66 -2.82
C ILE A 29 -6.01 6.07 -2.46
N GLU A 30 -4.94 6.87 -2.51
CA GLU A 30 -3.59 6.49 -2.09
C GLU A 30 -3.60 6.00 -0.63
N HIS A 31 -4.12 6.81 0.29
CA HIS A 31 -4.28 6.43 1.69
C HIS A 31 -5.11 5.15 1.91
N ARG A 32 -6.05 4.84 1.00
CA ARG A 32 -6.81 3.57 1.06
C ARG A 32 -5.98 2.38 0.59
N LEU A 33 -5.08 2.57 -0.38
CA LEU A 33 -4.16 1.52 -0.84
C LEU A 33 -3.10 1.24 0.21
N ASP A 34 -2.49 2.26 0.82
CA ASP A 34 -1.48 2.10 1.87
C ASP A 34 -2.04 1.34 3.07
N ARG A 35 -3.18 1.82 3.61
CA ARG A 35 -3.85 1.14 4.74
C ARG A 35 -4.24 -0.29 4.42
N LYS A 36 -4.45 -0.60 3.14
CA LYS A 36 -4.73 -1.96 2.68
C LYS A 36 -3.45 -2.78 2.63
N GLY A 37 -2.34 -2.23 2.12
CA GLY A 37 -1.00 -2.81 2.17
C GLY A 37 -0.63 -3.19 3.60
N ASP A 38 -0.58 -2.21 4.51
CA ASP A 38 -0.24 -2.44 5.92
C ASP A 38 -1.09 -3.52 6.60
N ARG A 39 -2.38 -3.61 6.22
CA ARG A 39 -3.29 -4.63 6.78
C ARG A 39 -2.95 -6.01 6.27
N ILE A 40 -2.51 -6.12 5.04
CA ILE A 40 -2.07 -7.38 4.46
C ILE A 40 -0.74 -7.80 5.09
N ASP A 41 0.22 -6.89 5.22
CA ASP A 41 1.55 -7.19 5.78
C ASP A 41 1.43 -7.71 7.19
N ARG A 42 0.76 -6.96 8.08
CA ARG A 42 0.46 -7.41 9.44
C ARG A 42 -0.33 -8.72 9.52
N ARG A 43 -1.00 -9.15 8.45
CA ARG A 43 -1.67 -10.47 8.40
C ARG A 43 -0.73 -11.56 7.93
N LEU A 44 0.21 -11.26 7.05
CA LEU A 44 1.25 -12.17 6.60
C LEU A 44 2.26 -12.41 7.73
N ASP A 45 2.74 -11.35 8.40
CA ASP A 45 3.68 -11.45 9.53
C ASP A 45 3.12 -12.33 10.63
N ARG A 46 1.94 -11.96 11.16
CA ARG A 46 1.24 -12.76 12.19
C ARG A 46 0.95 -14.20 11.75
N LYS A 47 0.93 -14.46 10.44
CA LYS A 47 0.74 -15.82 9.93
C LYS A 47 2.08 -16.55 9.87
N GLY A 48 3.17 -15.88 9.49
CA GLY A 48 4.55 -16.36 9.59
C GLY A 48 4.86 -16.77 11.02
N ASP A 49 4.76 -15.83 11.96
CA ASP A 49 5.05 -16.05 13.39
C ASP A 49 4.35 -17.30 13.95
N ARG A 50 3.05 -17.46 13.63
CA ARG A 50 2.26 -18.61 14.10
C ARG A 50 2.68 -19.94 13.49
N ILE A 51 3.19 -19.91 12.26
CA ILE A 51 3.69 -21.12 11.61
C ILE A 51 5.06 -21.47 12.17
N ASP A 52 5.94 -20.49 12.34
CA ASP A 52 7.30 -20.66 12.84
C ASP A 52 7.27 -21.20 14.27
N GLU A 53 6.53 -20.54 15.17
CA GLU A 53 6.37 -21.00 16.55
C GLU A 53 5.81 -22.44 16.63
N ARG A 54 4.97 -22.85 15.67
CA ARG A 54 4.44 -24.21 15.62
C ARG A 54 5.46 -25.22 15.07
N LEU A 55 6.29 -24.81 14.12
CA LEU A 55 7.33 -25.67 13.54
C LEU A 55 8.47 -25.84 14.53
N ASP A 56 8.91 -24.77 15.20
CA ASP A 56 9.94 -24.78 16.23
C ASP A 56 9.55 -25.72 17.37
N ARG A 57 8.34 -25.57 17.92
CA ARG A 57 7.83 -26.48 18.97
C ARG A 57 7.78 -27.94 18.52
N ARG A 58 7.63 -28.22 17.22
CA ARG A 58 7.64 -29.59 16.70
C ARG A 58 9.06 -30.10 16.49
N ALA A 59 9.98 -29.23 16.05
CA ALA A 59 11.39 -29.54 15.89
C ALA A 59 12.00 -29.85 17.25
N GLU A 60 11.83 -28.98 18.24
CA GLU A 60 12.28 -29.18 19.62
C GLU A 60 11.74 -30.49 20.21
N ARG A 61 10.45 -30.79 20.02
CA ARG A 61 9.88 -32.09 20.43
C ARG A 61 10.54 -33.27 19.72
N ALA A 62 10.85 -33.14 18.44
CA ALA A 62 11.53 -34.20 17.71
C ALA A 62 12.96 -34.42 18.24
N GLU A 63 13.70 -33.34 18.51
CA GLU A 63 15.05 -33.40 19.11
C GLU A 63 15.03 -34.07 20.48
N ASN A 64 14.10 -33.67 21.35
CA ASN A 64 13.94 -34.26 22.68
C ASN A 64 13.63 -35.76 22.67
N HIS A 65 13.15 -36.31 21.55
CA HIS A 65 12.90 -37.75 21.37
C HIS A 65 13.98 -38.44 20.50
N GLY A 66 15.10 -37.76 20.22
CA GLY A 66 16.21 -38.30 19.42
C GLY A 66 15.92 -38.38 17.91
N HIS A 67 14.92 -37.64 17.42
CA HIS A 67 14.54 -37.60 16.01
C HIS A 67 15.17 -36.41 15.27
N GLU A 68 16.50 -36.30 15.29
CA GLU A 68 17.26 -35.19 14.68
C GLU A 68 16.91 -34.97 13.19
N ARG A 69 16.82 -36.04 12.41
CA ARG A 69 16.43 -35.95 10.98
C ARG A 69 15.04 -35.37 10.76
N LEU A 70 14.13 -35.55 11.71
CA LEU A 70 12.80 -34.97 11.64
C LEU A 70 12.84 -33.48 12.02
N ALA A 71 13.62 -33.11 13.03
CA ALA A 71 13.85 -31.72 13.42
C ALA A 71 14.40 -30.91 12.23
N THR A 72 15.49 -31.35 11.61
CA THR A 72 16.06 -30.67 10.43
C THR A 72 15.07 -30.53 9.27
N ARG A 73 14.18 -31.51 9.08
CA ARG A 73 13.12 -31.44 8.05
C ARG A 73 12.04 -30.44 8.40
N LEU A 74 11.76 -30.21 9.68
CA LEU A 74 10.80 -29.23 10.15
C LEU A 74 11.36 -27.81 10.02
N ASP A 75 12.64 -27.61 10.32
CA ASP A 75 13.32 -26.32 10.14
C ASP A 75 13.36 -25.95 8.65
N ALA A 76 13.85 -26.86 7.80
CA ALA A 76 13.86 -26.65 6.35
C ALA A 76 12.45 -26.48 5.75
N LYS A 77 11.40 -26.89 6.48
CA LYS A 77 10.01 -26.61 6.11
C LYS A 77 9.60 -25.20 6.54
N GLY A 78 10.07 -24.72 7.68
CA GLY A 78 9.94 -23.33 8.14
C GLY A 78 10.46 -22.37 7.09
N ASP A 79 11.73 -22.53 6.69
CA ASP A 79 12.37 -21.70 5.66
C ASP A 79 11.54 -21.66 4.36
N ARG A 80 11.00 -22.81 3.93
CA ARG A 80 10.16 -22.87 2.72
C ARG A 80 8.84 -22.13 2.86
N VAL A 81 8.26 -22.12 4.06
CA VAL A 81 7.04 -21.36 4.33
C VAL A 81 7.34 -19.87 4.33
N GLU A 82 8.39 -19.45 5.03
CA GLU A 82 8.83 -18.04 5.09
C GLU A 82 9.05 -17.50 3.67
N ASN A 83 9.91 -18.16 2.90
CA ASN A 83 10.16 -17.85 1.49
C ASN A 83 8.88 -17.82 0.62
N ARG A 84 7.83 -18.56 0.98
CA ARG A 84 6.55 -18.54 0.25
C ARG A 84 5.69 -17.34 0.68
N LEU A 85 5.75 -16.95 1.95
CA LEU A 85 5.05 -15.78 2.47
C LEU A 85 5.68 -14.49 1.93
N ASP A 86 7.01 -14.39 1.86
CA ASP A 86 7.72 -13.22 1.31
C ASP A 86 7.33 -12.99 -0.15
N ARG A 87 7.51 -14.02 -1.00
CA ARG A 87 7.07 -13.98 -2.41
C ARG A 87 5.58 -13.68 -2.57
N ARG A 88 4.77 -13.92 -1.54
CA ARG A 88 3.35 -13.58 -1.56
C ARG A 88 3.14 -12.10 -1.19
N GLY A 89 3.89 -11.57 -0.22
CA GLY A 89 3.98 -10.15 0.10
C GLY A 89 4.36 -9.37 -1.15
N ASP A 90 5.51 -9.68 -1.75
CA ASP A 90 6.02 -9.02 -2.96
C ASP A 90 4.96 -8.94 -4.06
N ARG A 91 4.27 -10.06 -4.36
CA ARG A 91 3.23 -10.12 -5.40
C ARG A 91 2.00 -9.28 -5.10
N ILE A 92 1.72 -9.01 -3.82
CA ILE A 92 0.63 -8.16 -3.39
C ILE A 92 1.05 -6.70 -3.53
N ASP A 93 2.25 -6.35 -3.12
CA ASP A 93 2.79 -4.99 -3.21
C ASP A 93 2.85 -4.55 -4.68
N ASP A 94 3.45 -5.39 -5.51
CA ASP A 94 3.43 -5.30 -6.98
C ASP A 94 2.04 -5.04 -7.58
N ARG A 95 0.99 -5.58 -6.96
CA ARG A 95 -0.39 -5.42 -7.42
C ARG A 95 -0.99 -4.12 -6.93
N LEU A 96 -0.64 -3.69 -5.72
CA LEU A 96 -1.08 -2.43 -5.15
C LEU A 96 -0.41 -1.26 -5.90
N ASP A 97 0.87 -1.35 -6.20
CA ASP A 97 1.63 -0.34 -6.96
C ASP A 97 1.05 -0.15 -8.36
N ARG A 98 0.92 -1.24 -9.13
CA ARG A 98 0.28 -1.18 -10.46
C ARG A 98 -1.14 -0.63 -10.39
N ARG A 99 -1.84 -0.82 -9.26
CA ARG A 99 -3.18 -0.26 -9.06
C ARG A 99 -3.12 1.23 -8.76
N GLY A 100 -2.17 1.69 -7.95
CA GLY A 100 -1.86 3.11 -7.71
C GLY A 100 -1.58 3.83 -9.01
N GLU A 101 -0.59 3.37 -9.78
CA GLU A 101 -0.22 3.99 -11.06
C GLU A 101 -1.39 4.06 -12.06
N ARG A 102 -2.28 3.05 -12.07
CA ARG A 102 -3.46 3.06 -12.96
C ARG A 102 -4.47 4.13 -12.56
N ILE A 103 -4.52 4.47 -11.28
CA ILE A 103 -5.37 5.52 -10.74
C ILE A 103 -4.74 6.87 -11.06
N ASP A 104 -3.43 7.03 -10.84
CA ASP A 104 -2.70 8.27 -11.14
C ASP A 104 -2.82 8.63 -12.62
N ARG A 105 -2.53 7.68 -13.53
CA ARG A 105 -2.72 7.87 -14.98
C ARG A 105 -4.17 8.18 -15.40
N ARG A 106 -5.17 7.84 -14.59
CA ARG A 106 -6.58 8.22 -14.85
C ARG A 106 -6.88 9.60 -14.30
N TRP A 107 -6.21 10.00 -13.24
CA TRP A 107 -6.31 11.32 -12.63
C TRP A 107 -5.68 12.38 -13.54
N ASP A 108 -4.45 12.14 -14.00
CA ASP A 108 -3.69 13.02 -14.90
C ASP A 108 -4.34 13.21 -16.28
N ARG A 109 -5.20 12.27 -16.69
CA ARG A 109 -5.96 12.40 -17.94
C ARG A 109 -7.24 13.23 -17.79
N ARG A 110 -7.68 13.47 -16.56
CA ARG A 110 -8.93 14.20 -16.26
C ARG A 110 -8.68 15.64 -15.84
N HIS A 111 -7.47 15.98 -15.41
CA HIS A 111 -7.04 17.30 -14.95
C HIS A 111 -5.70 17.63 -15.59
#